data_AF-A0A0K2SJU9-F1
#
_entry.id   AF-A0A0K2SJU9-F1
#
_cell.length_a   1.000
_cell.length_b   1.000
_cell.length_c   1.000
_cell.angle_alpha   90.00
_cell.angle_beta   90.00
_cell.angle_gamma   90.00
#
_symmetry.space_group_name_H-M   'P 1'
#
loop_
_entity.id
_entity.type
_entity.pdbx_description
1 polymer ?
#
loop_
_entity_poly.entity_id
_entity_poly.type
_entity_poly.pdbx_seq_one_letter_code
_entity_poly.pdbx_strand_id
1 'polypeptide(L)'
;MGGGPGRRSGSLDLEAGLFLVRSSPRSYPLSDEALAERVAAALEAGARAAATLRRRRPEATAEELARELGVPVTESTSSGSATGASRVRLADFLAGRGIVVYREGLERVAAALREMLPDEREIDVVARELLVAHELFHALSHLRPGGELPALPRVSRQLGYTARFLGIPFRAAIPELEEVAAHGFSTAWTRLAVPALLVHAHVAARYDPRWAEWGRPHGPGQ
;
A
#
# COMPACT_ATOMS: atom_id res chain seq x y z
N MET A 1 -29.37 7.33 15.90
CA MET A 1 -28.76 6.22 15.15
C MET A 1 -27.38 6.66 14.70
N GLY A 2 -26.36 6.41 15.52
CA GLY A 2 -24.98 6.84 15.25
C GLY A 2 -24.25 5.78 14.43
N GLY A 3 -24.05 6.06 13.14
CA GLY A 3 -23.11 5.29 12.33
C GLY A 3 -21.69 5.67 12.73
N GLY A 4 -21.00 4.78 13.45
CA GLY A 4 -19.63 5.04 13.88
C GLY A 4 -18.69 5.27 12.68
N PRO A 5 -17.71 6.20 12.80
CA PRO A 5 -16.78 6.55 11.72
C PRO A 5 -15.98 5.35 11.17
N GLY A 6 -15.79 4.30 11.97
CA GLY A 6 -15.04 3.10 11.58
C GLY A 6 -15.71 2.18 10.55
N ARG A 7 -17.03 2.29 10.29
CA ARG A 7 -17.69 1.45 9.25
C ARG A 7 -17.57 2.04 7.84
N ARG A 8 -17.44 3.37 7.72
CA ARG A 8 -17.32 4.02 6.39
C ARG A 8 -15.89 3.91 5.84
N SER A 9 -14.87 4.02 6.69
CA SER A 9 -13.47 3.92 6.26
C SER A 9 -13.12 2.53 5.69
N GLY A 10 -13.66 1.46 6.29
CA GLY A 10 -13.46 0.09 5.80
C GLY A 10 -14.08 -0.20 4.43
N SER A 11 -15.18 0.50 4.06
CA SER A 11 -15.78 0.40 2.73
C SER A 11 -14.93 1.08 1.68
N LEU A 12 -14.42 2.27 1.98
CA LEU A 12 -13.67 3.09 1.02
C LEU A 12 -12.30 2.50 0.69
N ASP A 13 -11.61 1.88 1.66
CA ASP A 13 -10.34 1.20 1.42
C ASP A 13 -10.53 -0.03 0.50
N LEU A 14 -11.60 -0.79 0.72
CA LEU A 14 -11.99 -1.90 -0.14
C LEU A 14 -12.32 -1.43 -1.56
N GLU A 15 -13.09 -0.33 -1.70
CA GLU A 15 -13.45 0.25 -3.00
C GLU A 15 -12.23 0.75 -3.78
N ALA A 16 -11.29 1.42 -3.10
CA ALA A 16 -10.04 1.87 -3.71
C ALA A 16 -9.16 0.69 -4.12
N GLY A 17 -9.11 -0.36 -3.29
CA GLY A 17 -8.38 -1.60 -3.60
C GLY A 17 -8.98 -2.35 -4.78
N LEU A 18 -10.30 -2.43 -4.86
CA LEU A 18 -11.01 -2.97 -6.01
C LEU A 18 -10.71 -2.17 -7.28
N PHE A 19 -10.71 -0.84 -7.20
CA PHE A 19 -10.35 0.01 -8.33
C PHE A 19 -8.92 -0.26 -8.82
N LEU A 20 -7.95 -0.30 -7.90
CA LEU A 20 -6.56 -0.63 -8.20
C LEU A 20 -6.43 -1.99 -8.88
N VAL A 21 -7.03 -3.05 -8.31
CA VAL A 21 -6.90 -4.42 -8.83
C VAL A 21 -7.64 -4.62 -10.16
N ARG A 22 -8.78 -3.93 -10.38
CA ARG A 22 -9.51 -3.99 -11.67
C ARG A 22 -8.72 -3.42 -12.84
N SER A 23 -7.77 -2.52 -12.58
CA SER A 23 -6.89 -2.00 -13.62
C SER A 23 -5.88 -3.03 -14.15
N SER A 24 -5.71 -4.16 -13.46
CA SER A 24 -4.81 -5.26 -13.83
C SER A 24 -5.44 -6.19 -14.86
N PRO A 25 -4.78 -6.45 -16.01
CA PRO A 25 -5.24 -7.49 -16.93
C PRO A 25 -5.28 -8.89 -16.32
N ARG A 26 -4.60 -9.10 -15.20
CA ARG A 26 -4.55 -10.40 -14.52
C ARG A 26 -5.78 -10.66 -13.66
N SER A 27 -6.61 -9.65 -13.41
CA SER A 27 -7.84 -9.77 -12.61
C SER A 27 -9.06 -10.24 -13.42
N TYR A 28 -9.05 -10.07 -14.75
CA TYR A 28 -10.19 -10.39 -15.64
C TYR A 28 -10.83 -11.78 -15.48
N PRO A 29 -10.10 -12.86 -15.17
CA PRO A 29 -10.72 -14.18 -15.01
C PRO A 29 -11.58 -14.32 -13.75
N LEU A 30 -11.57 -13.35 -12.84
CA LEU A 30 -12.28 -13.42 -11.56
C LEU A 30 -13.58 -12.61 -11.60
N SER A 31 -14.61 -13.11 -10.91
CA SER A 31 -15.83 -12.34 -10.67
C SER A 31 -15.56 -11.17 -9.73
N ASP A 32 -16.43 -10.16 -9.76
CA ASP A 32 -16.33 -9.00 -8.86
C ASP A 32 -16.36 -9.39 -7.38
N GLU A 33 -17.20 -10.36 -7.01
CA GLU A 33 -17.24 -10.92 -5.65
C GLU A 33 -15.91 -11.55 -5.27
N ALA A 34 -15.35 -12.40 -6.15
CA ALA A 34 -14.07 -13.06 -5.93
C ALA A 34 -12.89 -12.07 -5.85
N LEU A 35 -12.98 -10.92 -6.54
CA LEU A 35 -12.01 -9.82 -6.43
C LEU A 35 -12.17 -9.09 -5.09
N ALA A 36 -13.40 -8.77 -4.68
CA ALA A 36 -13.66 -8.11 -3.41
C ALA A 36 -13.14 -8.92 -2.22
N GLU A 37 -13.38 -10.23 -2.21
CA GLU A 37 -12.83 -11.14 -1.20
C GLU A 37 -11.31 -11.10 -1.14
N ARG A 38 -10.64 -11.07 -2.30
CA ARG A 38 -9.17 -11.04 -2.39
C ARG A 38 -8.59 -9.71 -1.95
N VAL A 39 -9.24 -8.60 -2.30
CA VAL A 39 -8.82 -7.25 -1.84
C VAL A 39 -8.97 -7.16 -0.33
N ALA A 40 -10.11 -7.59 0.23
CA ALA A 40 -10.32 -7.62 1.68
C ALA A 40 -9.27 -8.50 2.38
N ALA A 41 -9.00 -9.69 1.85
CA ALA A 41 -7.99 -10.59 2.38
C ALA A 41 -6.57 -10.02 2.28
N ALA A 42 -6.24 -9.25 1.23
CA ALA A 42 -4.96 -8.58 1.07
C ALA A 42 -4.78 -7.45 2.10
N LEU A 43 -5.78 -6.58 2.26
CA LEU A 43 -5.79 -5.54 3.30
C LEU A 43 -5.59 -6.16 4.70
N GLU A 44 -6.32 -7.22 5.00
CA GLU A 44 -6.23 -7.91 6.28
C GLU A 44 -4.87 -8.60 6.48
N ALA A 45 -4.29 -9.17 5.41
CA ALA A 45 -2.94 -9.74 5.46
C ALA A 45 -1.89 -8.68 5.82
N GLY A 46 -1.94 -7.51 5.18
CA GLY A 46 -1.10 -6.36 5.50
C GLY A 46 -1.27 -5.90 6.95
N ALA A 47 -2.51 -5.68 7.38
CA ALA A 47 -2.82 -5.24 8.74
C ALA A 47 -2.35 -6.24 9.81
N ARG A 48 -2.55 -7.55 9.59
CA ARG A 48 -2.05 -8.60 10.50
C ARG A 48 -0.53 -8.66 10.56
N ALA A 49 0.15 -8.43 9.44
CA ALA A 49 1.60 -8.35 9.40
C ALA A 49 2.10 -7.16 10.24
N ALA A 50 1.52 -5.97 10.05
CA ALA A 50 1.83 -4.79 10.84
C ALA A 50 1.59 -5.01 12.34
N ALA A 51 0.43 -5.57 12.71
CA ALA A 51 0.10 -5.88 14.10
C ALA A 51 1.09 -6.89 14.71
N THR A 52 1.53 -7.88 13.93
CA THR A 52 2.49 -8.89 14.39
C THR A 52 3.87 -8.29 14.64
N LEU A 53 4.35 -7.42 13.74
CA LEU A 53 5.61 -6.70 13.94
C LEU A 53 5.53 -5.75 15.13
N ARG A 54 4.44 -4.98 15.23
CA ARG A 54 4.23 -4.02 16.32
C ARG A 54 4.22 -4.69 17.70
N ARG A 55 3.70 -5.93 17.82
CA ARG A 55 3.80 -6.70 19.07
C ARG A 55 5.24 -7.05 19.46
N ARG A 56 6.15 -7.21 18.49
CA ARG A 56 7.57 -7.53 18.72
C ARG A 56 8.44 -6.27 18.88
N ARG A 57 7.98 -5.16 18.30
CA ARG A 57 8.68 -3.87 18.16
C ARG A 57 7.67 -2.73 18.36
N PRO A 58 7.20 -2.48 19.59
CA PRO A 58 6.08 -1.57 19.84
C PRO A 58 6.39 -0.12 19.50
N GLU A 59 7.63 0.32 19.73
CA GLU A 59 8.04 1.72 19.59
C GLU A 59 8.86 1.99 18.33
N ALA A 60 9.23 0.96 17.57
CA ALA A 60 10.05 1.13 16.39
C ALA A 60 9.29 1.87 15.27
N THR A 61 9.98 2.80 14.62
CA THR A 61 9.59 3.39 13.34
C THR A 61 9.86 2.40 12.20
N ALA A 62 9.23 2.62 11.05
CA ALA A 62 9.47 1.81 9.86
C ALA A 62 10.93 1.93 9.40
N GLU A 63 11.53 3.11 9.53
CA GLU A 63 12.93 3.35 9.17
C GLU A 63 13.91 2.65 10.12
N GLU A 64 13.61 2.59 11.42
CA GLU A 64 14.39 1.78 12.37
C GLU A 64 14.33 0.29 12.03
N LEU A 65 13.15 -0.23 11.71
CA LEU A 65 13.03 -1.63 11.28
C LEU A 65 13.73 -1.90 9.94
N ALA A 66 13.63 -0.99 8.97
CA ALA A 66 14.36 -1.12 7.71
C ALA A 66 15.87 -1.20 7.97
N ARG A 67 16.39 -0.35 8.87
CA ARG A 67 17.80 -0.38 9.28
C ARG A 67 18.20 -1.70 9.94
N GLU A 68 17.39 -2.22 10.86
CA GLU A 68 17.61 -3.54 11.49
C GLU A 68 17.66 -4.68 10.45
N LEU A 69 16.91 -4.54 9.36
CA LEU A 69 16.90 -5.49 8.24
C LEU A 69 18.07 -5.32 7.26
N GLY A 70 18.96 -4.35 7.48
CA GLY A 70 20.01 -3.99 6.52
C GLY A 70 19.44 -3.40 5.22
N VAL A 71 18.25 -2.81 5.29
CA VAL A 71 17.56 -2.14 4.19
C VAL A 71 17.76 -0.63 4.37
N PRO A 72 18.74 0.00 3.70
CA PRO A 72 18.96 1.43 3.86
C PRO A 72 17.76 2.21 3.33
N VAL A 73 17.40 3.30 4.02
CA VAL A 73 16.40 4.26 3.58
C VAL A 73 17.13 5.52 3.11
N THR A 74 16.85 5.94 1.88
CA THR A 74 17.51 7.09 1.25
C THR A 74 16.49 8.03 0.62
N GLU A 75 16.83 9.30 0.51
CA GLU A 75 16.02 10.26 -0.23
C GLU A 75 16.62 10.55 -1.61
N SER A 76 15.77 10.65 -2.62
CA SER A 76 16.15 11.09 -3.96
C SER A 76 15.32 12.29 -4.42
N THR A 77 15.98 13.27 -5.02
CA THR A 77 15.33 14.42 -5.68
C THR A 77 14.90 14.12 -7.11
N SER A 78 15.46 13.08 -7.73
CA SER A 78 15.09 12.62 -9.06
C SER A 78 14.25 11.36 -8.94
N SER A 79 13.01 11.39 -9.42
CA SER A 79 12.21 10.18 -9.64
C SER A 79 12.80 9.27 -10.72
N GLY A 80 13.88 9.69 -11.39
CA GLY A 80 14.30 9.14 -12.68
C GLY A 80 13.22 9.38 -13.75
N SER A 81 13.57 9.23 -15.02
CA SER A 81 12.59 9.18 -16.10
C SER A 81 11.66 7.99 -15.87
N ALA A 82 10.46 8.24 -15.34
CA ALA A 82 9.45 7.20 -15.17
C ALA A 82 9.02 6.68 -16.54
N THR A 83 9.39 5.44 -16.87
CA THR A 83 8.97 4.75 -18.11
C THR A 83 7.63 4.03 -17.95
N GLY A 84 6.83 4.37 -16.94
CA GLY A 84 5.54 3.73 -16.62
C GLY A 84 4.38 4.71 -16.52
N ALA A 85 3.15 4.18 -16.62
CA ALA A 85 1.90 4.94 -16.67
C ALA A 85 1.52 5.68 -15.36
N SER A 86 2.22 5.43 -14.24
CA SER A 86 2.16 6.32 -13.08
C SER A 86 3.27 7.36 -13.19
N ARG A 87 2.89 8.60 -13.50
CA ARG A 87 3.82 9.74 -13.57
C ARG A 87 4.32 10.19 -12.19
N VAL A 88 3.91 9.53 -11.12
CA VAL A 88 4.26 9.89 -9.74
C VAL A 88 4.89 8.70 -9.03
N ARG A 89 6.18 8.79 -8.77
CA ARG A 89 6.85 7.86 -7.85
C ARG A 89 6.85 8.46 -6.45
N LEU A 90 6.38 7.70 -5.48
CA LEU A 90 6.29 8.13 -4.08
C LEU A 90 7.49 7.62 -3.28
N ALA A 91 7.67 6.31 -3.30
CA ALA A 91 8.84 5.61 -2.85
C ALA A 91 8.98 4.32 -3.67
N ASP A 92 10.14 3.67 -3.61
CA ASP A 92 10.38 2.36 -4.21
C ASP A 92 11.30 1.53 -3.29
N PHE A 93 10.92 0.28 -3.01
CA PHE A 93 11.84 -0.74 -2.53
C PHE A 93 12.55 -1.40 -3.72
N LEU A 94 13.88 -1.27 -3.74
CA LEU A 94 14.75 -1.86 -4.74
C LEU A 94 15.59 -2.96 -4.08
N ALA A 95 15.35 -4.22 -4.46
CA ALA A 95 16.09 -5.36 -3.92
C ALA A 95 17.61 -5.16 -4.07
N GLY A 96 18.33 -5.26 -2.96
CA GLY A 96 19.78 -5.03 -2.89
C GLY A 96 20.23 -3.55 -2.87
N ARG A 97 19.31 -2.59 -2.99
CA ARG A 97 19.60 -1.14 -2.90
C ARG A 97 18.87 -0.43 -1.77
N GLY A 98 17.78 -1.00 -1.26
CA GLY A 98 17.02 -0.44 -0.13
C GLY A 98 15.78 0.32 -0.56
N ILE A 99 15.28 1.16 0.34
CA ILE A 99 14.10 2.00 0.14
C ILE A 99 14.57 3.38 -0.33
N VAL A 100 13.99 3.86 -1.42
CA VAL A 100 14.20 5.21 -1.94
C VAL A 100 12.91 5.99 -1.76
N VAL A 101 12.92 7.04 -0.95
CA VAL A 101 11.81 7.98 -0.81
C VAL A 101 12.06 9.17 -1.74
N TYR A 102 11.13 9.44 -2.63
CA TYR A 102 11.27 10.56 -3.57
C TYR A 102 10.76 11.85 -2.93
N ARG A 103 11.57 12.90 -2.90
CA ARG A 103 11.22 14.15 -2.21
C ARG A 103 9.90 14.74 -2.70
N GLU A 104 9.74 14.83 -4.02
CA GLU A 104 8.49 15.31 -4.63
C GLU A 104 7.29 14.41 -4.28
N GLY A 105 7.50 13.10 -4.21
CA GLY A 105 6.48 12.13 -3.79
C GLY A 105 6.07 12.34 -2.33
N LEU A 106 7.05 12.52 -1.44
CA LEU A 106 6.85 12.81 -0.02
C LEU A 106 6.07 14.12 0.18
N GLU A 107 6.46 15.19 -0.52
CA GLU A 107 5.76 16.48 -0.48
C GLU A 107 4.29 16.37 -0.91
N ARG A 108 4.00 15.57 -1.94
CA ARG A 108 2.64 15.33 -2.43
C ARG A 108 1.80 14.54 -1.44
N VAL A 109 2.38 13.51 -0.81
CA VAL A 109 1.70 12.74 0.24
C VAL A 109 1.45 13.61 1.46
N ALA A 110 2.42 14.43 1.88
CA ALA A 110 2.24 15.39 2.96
C ALA A 110 1.13 16.39 2.63
N ALA A 111 1.07 16.94 1.41
CA ALA A 111 -0.01 17.82 0.98
C ALA A 111 -1.39 17.13 1.02
N ALA A 112 -1.49 15.90 0.53
CA ALA A 112 -2.71 15.09 0.61
C ALA A 112 -3.16 14.87 2.06
N LEU A 113 -2.22 14.51 2.94
CA LEU A 113 -2.51 14.31 4.37
C LEU A 113 -2.95 15.60 5.05
N ARG A 114 -2.37 16.77 4.74
CA ARG A 114 -2.83 18.06 5.29
C ARG A 114 -4.29 18.35 4.94
N GLU A 115 -4.72 17.98 3.73
CA GLU A 115 -6.11 18.16 3.29
C GLU A 115 -7.06 17.17 3.97
N MET A 116 -6.63 15.92 4.15
CA MET A 116 -7.46 14.85 4.72
C MET A 116 -7.48 14.85 6.26
N LEU A 117 -6.44 15.38 6.89
CA LEU A 117 -6.21 15.41 8.34
C LEU A 117 -5.73 16.80 8.78
N PRO A 118 -6.59 17.84 8.70
CA PRO A 118 -6.19 19.22 8.94
C PRO A 118 -5.70 19.50 10.37
N ASP A 119 -6.09 18.67 11.34
CA ASP A 119 -5.72 18.80 12.75
C ASP A 119 -4.45 18.02 13.14
N GLU A 120 -3.92 17.20 12.22
CA GLU A 120 -2.75 16.37 12.50
C GLU A 120 -1.48 17.22 12.56
N ARG A 121 -0.71 17.02 13.63
CA ARG A 121 0.57 17.69 13.83
C ARG A 121 1.66 16.76 13.27
N GLU A 122 2.77 17.32 12.81
CA GLU A 122 3.88 16.51 12.27
C GLU A 122 3.53 15.73 10.98
N ILE A 123 2.67 16.27 10.12
CA ILE A 123 2.29 15.66 8.83
C ILE A 123 3.49 15.13 8.04
N ASP A 124 4.60 15.86 8.00
CA ASP A 124 5.79 15.43 7.24
C ASP A 124 6.41 14.14 7.81
N VAL A 125 6.36 13.97 9.14
CA VAL A 125 6.80 12.73 9.82
C VAL A 125 5.83 11.59 9.49
N VAL A 126 4.53 11.83 9.58
CA VAL A 126 3.49 10.84 9.24
C VAL A 126 3.59 10.41 7.78
N ALA A 127 3.79 11.36 6.86
CA ALA A 127 3.94 11.10 5.43
C ALA A 127 5.16 10.22 5.15
N ARG A 128 6.30 10.50 5.80
CA ARG A 128 7.51 9.70 5.67
C ARG A 128 7.29 8.30 6.23
N GLU A 129 6.76 8.19 7.44
CA GLU A 129 6.51 6.90 8.09
C GLU A 129 5.54 6.05 7.24
N LEU A 130 4.52 6.66 6.65
CA LEU A 130 3.58 6.00 5.74
C LEU A 130 4.28 5.39 4.52
N LEU A 131 5.11 6.18 3.84
CA LEU A 131 5.85 5.72 2.66
C LEU A 131 6.89 4.66 3.00
N VAL A 132 7.66 4.86 4.07
CA VAL A 132 8.67 3.89 4.49
C VAL A 132 8.00 2.60 4.96
N ALA A 133 6.87 2.66 5.67
CA ALA A 133 6.12 1.48 6.07
C ALA A 133 5.57 0.70 4.87
N HIS A 134 5.09 1.40 3.83
CA HIS A 134 4.66 0.77 2.58
C HIS A 134 5.80 -0.03 1.94
N GLU A 135 6.96 0.60 1.76
CA GLU A 135 8.11 -0.07 1.15
C GLU A 135 8.75 -1.13 2.06
N LEU A 136 8.65 -0.96 3.39
CA LEU A 136 9.09 -1.97 4.35
C LEU A 136 8.28 -3.27 4.20
N PHE A 137 6.98 -3.19 3.93
CA PHE A 137 6.18 -4.38 3.61
C PHE A 137 6.76 -5.13 2.40
N HIS A 138 7.09 -4.40 1.33
CA HIS A 138 7.72 -4.98 0.15
C HIS A 138 9.08 -5.60 0.47
N ALA A 139 9.91 -4.93 1.28
CA ALA A 139 11.17 -5.50 1.74
C ALA A 139 10.95 -6.83 2.47
N LEU A 140 10.03 -6.87 3.43
CA LEU A 140 9.69 -8.07 4.21
C LEU A 140 9.14 -9.23 3.36
N SER A 141 8.43 -8.95 2.27
CA SER A 141 7.95 -9.98 1.33
C SER A 141 9.08 -10.52 0.42
N HIS A 142 10.18 -9.79 0.28
CA HIS A 142 11.36 -10.20 -0.47
C HIS A 142 12.42 -10.95 0.37
N LEU A 143 12.39 -10.81 1.70
CA LEU A 143 13.32 -11.49 2.58
C LEU A 143 13.09 -13.02 2.60
N ARG A 144 14.19 -13.76 2.79
CA ARG A 144 14.11 -15.21 3.00
C ARG A 144 13.70 -15.51 4.45
N PRO A 145 12.92 -16.58 4.68
CA PRO A 145 12.66 -17.05 6.04
C PRO A 145 13.97 -17.40 6.75
N GLY A 146 14.14 -16.94 8.00
CA GLY A 146 15.30 -17.31 8.83
C GLY A 146 15.95 -16.17 9.63
N GLY A 147 15.56 -14.92 9.42
CA GLY A 147 15.95 -13.79 10.27
C GLY A 147 15.08 -13.63 11.52
N GLU A 148 15.46 -12.72 12.43
CA GLU A 148 14.67 -12.38 13.63
C GLU A 148 13.28 -11.80 13.30
N LEU A 149 13.19 -11.12 12.15
CA LEU A 149 11.95 -10.57 11.64
C LEU A 149 11.27 -11.55 10.66
N PRO A 150 9.93 -11.68 10.72
CA PRO A 150 9.21 -12.65 9.92
C PRO A 150 9.24 -12.26 8.44
N ALA A 151 9.72 -13.17 7.58
CA ALA A 151 9.47 -13.08 6.15
C ALA A 151 7.96 -13.19 5.90
N LEU A 152 7.40 -12.29 5.08
CA LEU A 152 5.98 -12.31 4.75
C LEU A 152 5.73 -13.18 3.51
N PRO A 153 4.65 -13.99 3.50
CA PRO A 153 4.27 -14.70 2.29
C PRO A 153 3.90 -13.69 1.20
N ARG A 154 4.24 -14.01 -0.06
CA ARG A 154 3.85 -13.21 -1.23
C ARG A 154 2.34 -13.23 -1.40
N VAL A 155 1.67 -12.15 -0.99
CA VAL A 155 0.20 -12.01 -1.01
C VAL A 155 -0.33 -12.17 -2.43
N SER A 156 0.32 -11.55 -3.40
CA SER A 156 0.02 -11.66 -4.83
C SER A 156 -0.06 -13.11 -5.34
N ARG A 157 0.81 -14.01 -4.84
CA ARG A 157 0.77 -15.44 -5.16
C ARG A 157 -0.23 -16.18 -4.31
N GLN A 158 -0.27 -15.92 -3.00
CA GLN A 158 -1.16 -16.60 -2.06
C GLN A 158 -2.64 -16.36 -2.40
N LEU A 159 -3.00 -15.15 -2.80
CA LEU A 159 -4.38 -14.77 -3.16
C LEU A 159 -4.64 -14.79 -4.67
N GLY A 160 -3.68 -15.24 -5.46
CA GLY A 160 -3.84 -15.50 -6.88
C GLY A 160 -4.88 -16.60 -7.18
N TYR A 161 -4.93 -17.03 -8.44
CA TYR A 161 -5.86 -18.08 -8.88
C TYR A 161 -5.14 -19.20 -9.61
N THR A 162 -5.77 -20.37 -9.64
CA THR A 162 -5.29 -21.50 -10.42
C THR A 162 -5.56 -21.24 -11.90
N ALA A 163 -4.51 -21.24 -12.70
CA ALA A 163 -4.56 -21.14 -14.16
C ALA A 163 -3.89 -22.36 -14.78
N ARG A 164 -4.03 -22.53 -16.10
CA ARG A 164 -3.38 -23.63 -16.83
C ARG A 164 -2.62 -23.07 -18.03
N PHE A 165 -1.39 -23.52 -18.22
CA PHE A 165 -0.61 -23.26 -19.43
C PHE A 165 -0.21 -24.60 -20.04
N LEU A 166 -0.63 -24.86 -21.28
CA LEU A 166 -0.44 -26.16 -21.95
C LEU A 166 -0.89 -27.36 -21.10
N GLY A 167 -2.01 -27.22 -20.39
CA GLY A 167 -2.55 -28.26 -19.52
C GLY A 167 -1.85 -28.40 -18.16
N ILE A 168 -0.76 -27.68 -17.89
CA ILE A 168 -0.06 -27.72 -16.59
C ILE A 168 -0.67 -26.67 -15.66
N PRO A 169 -1.16 -27.04 -14.45
CA PRO A 169 -1.69 -26.09 -13.49
C PRO A 169 -0.56 -25.25 -12.89
N PHE A 170 -0.78 -23.94 -12.80
CA PHE A 170 0.09 -23.01 -12.07
C PHE A 170 -0.76 -21.99 -11.33
N ARG A 171 -0.17 -21.30 -10.35
CA ARG A 171 -0.85 -20.22 -9.62
C ARG A 171 -0.50 -18.88 -10.24
N ALA A 172 -1.45 -18.27 -10.94
CA ALA A 172 -1.32 -16.95 -11.50
C ALA A 172 -1.38 -15.91 -10.38
N ALA A 173 -0.35 -15.06 -10.31
CA ALA A 173 -0.28 -13.99 -9.32
C ALA A 173 -1.02 -12.72 -9.81
N ILE A 174 -1.59 -11.97 -8.87
CA ILE A 174 -2.15 -10.63 -9.10
C ILE A 174 -1.27 -9.64 -8.32
N PRO A 175 -0.28 -9.00 -8.97
CA PRO A 175 0.69 -8.11 -8.30
C PRO A 175 0.03 -6.99 -7.50
N GLU A 176 -1.09 -6.46 -7.98
CA GLU A 176 -1.81 -5.37 -7.35
C GLU A 176 -2.33 -5.74 -5.95
N LEU A 177 -2.53 -7.04 -5.65
CA LEU A 177 -2.85 -7.49 -4.29
C LEU A 177 -1.67 -7.32 -3.32
N GLU A 178 -0.43 -7.27 -3.81
CA GLU A 178 0.73 -6.94 -2.99
C GLU A 178 0.72 -5.46 -2.58
N GLU A 179 0.37 -4.57 -3.51
CA GLU A 179 0.22 -3.13 -3.20
C GLU A 179 -0.95 -2.87 -2.25
N VAL A 180 -2.08 -3.55 -2.44
CA VAL A 180 -3.21 -3.48 -1.50
C VAL A 180 -2.77 -3.93 -0.10
N ALA A 181 -2.00 -5.02 0.00
CA ALA A 181 -1.49 -5.47 1.29
C ALA A 181 -0.46 -4.49 1.89
N ALA A 182 0.39 -3.86 1.08
CA ALA A 182 1.32 -2.84 1.53
C ALA A 182 0.59 -1.59 2.09
N HIS A 183 -0.54 -1.19 1.47
CA HIS A 183 -1.41 -0.14 2.01
C HIS A 183 -2.12 -0.55 3.30
N GLY A 184 -2.63 -1.78 3.39
CA GLY A 184 -3.21 -2.31 4.62
C GLY A 184 -2.17 -2.36 5.77
N PHE A 185 -0.92 -2.72 5.44
CA PHE A 185 0.21 -2.71 6.35
C PHE A 185 0.52 -1.28 6.82
N SER A 186 0.76 -0.35 5.91
CA SER A 186 1.17 1.01 6.25
C SER A 186 0.09 1.77 7.02
N THR A 187 -1.20 1.56 6.70
CA THR A 187 -2.34 2.09 7.47
C THR A 187 -2.30 1.60 8.92
N ALA A 188 -2.22 0.27 9.11
CA ALA A 188 -2.21 -0.31 10.45
C ALA A 188 -0.91 0.02 11.23
N TRP A 189 0.22 0.13 10.53
CA TRP A 189 1.52 0.45 11.09
C TRP A 189 1.57 1.87 11.66
N THR A 190 1.15 2.85 10.84
CA THR A 190 1.10 4.28 11.21
C THR A 190 -0.06 4.61 12.13
N ARG A 191 -1.04 3.71 12.26
CA ARG A 191 -2.32 3.96 12.97
C ARG A 191 -3.08 5.16 12.38
N LEU A 192 -2.92 5.39 11.07
CA LEU A 192 -3.52 6.52 10.39
C LEU A 192 -5.05 6.46 10.47
N ALA A 193 -5.68 7.59 10.76
CA ALA A 193 -7.13 7.70 10.85
C ALA A 193 -7.83 7.51 9.48
N VAL A 194 -7.09 7.77 8.39
CA VAL A 194 -7.52 7.52 7.01
C VAL A 194 -6.72 6.35 6.42
N PRO A 195 -7.33 5.49 5.59
CA PRO A 195 -6.59 4.44 4.89
C PRO A 195 -5.49 5.00 3.98
N ALA A 196 -4.30 4.39 4.02
CA ALA A 196 -3.15 4.75 3.19
C ALA A 196 -3.47 4.71 1.69
N LEU A 197 -4.31 3.76 1.28
CA LEU A 197 -4.72 3.64 -0.11
C LEU A 197 -5.59 4.81 -0.56
N LEU A 198 -6.40 5.41 0.33
CA LEU A 198 -7.14 6.63 0.01
C LEU A 198 -6.23 7.83 -0.13
N VAL A 199 -5.18 7.94 0.70
CA VAL A 199 -4.15 8.97 0.56
C VAL A 199 -3.47 8.84 -0.80
N HIS A 200 -3.10 7.61 -1.18
CA HIS A 200 -2.51 7.34 -2.50
C HIS A 200 -3.51 7.68 -3.63
N ALA A 201 -4.77 7.26 -3.52
CA ALA A 201 -5.81 7.57 -4.49
C ALA A 201 -6.01 9.09 -4.66
N HIS A 202 -5.98 9.85 -3.57
CA HIS A 202 -6.08 11.32 -3.59
C HIS A 202 -4.89 11.97 -4.30
N VAL A 203 -3.68 11.47 -4.06
CA VAL A 203 -2.50 11.91 -4.81
C VAL A 203 -2.63 11.53 -6.29
N ALA A 204 -3.02 10.30 -6.59
CA ALA A 204 -3.14 9.78 -7.96
C ALA A 204 -4.21 10.53 -8.77
N ALA A 205 -5.32 10.93 -8.16
CA ALA A 205 -6.41 11.68 -8.79
C ALA A 205 -5.95 13.02 -9.40
N ARG A 206 -4.83 13.59 -8.95
CA ARG A 206 -4.27 14.81 -9.53
C ARG A 206 -3.55 14.59 -10.87
N TYR A 207 -3.24 13.34 -11.21
CA TYR A 207 -2.38 13.00 -12.34
C TYR A 207 -2.95 11.91 -13.26
N ASP A 208 -3.88 11.09 -12.74
CA ASP A 208 -4.58 10.06 -13.49
C ASP A 208 -6.10 10.37 -13.48
N PRO A 209 -6.70 10.68 -14.65
CA PRO A 209 -8.11 11.03 -14.74
C PRO A 209 -9.04 9.90 -14.28
N ARG A 210 -8.60 8.63 -14.32
CA ARG A 210 -9.40 7.49 -13.87
C ARG A 210 -9.56 7.53 -12.34
N TRP A 211 -8.50 7.84 -11.62
CA TRP A 211 -8.54 8.04 -10.17
C TRP A 211 -9.35 9.29 -9.81
N ALA A 212 -9.24 10.35 -10.61
CA ALA A 212 -10.07 11.54 -10.44
C ALA A 212 -11.56 11.24 -10.57
N GLU A 213 -11.95 10.46 -11.58
CA GLU A 213 -13.32 10.04 -11.81
C GLU A 213 -13.84 9.14 -10.67
N TRP A 214 -13.06 8.15 -10.27
CA TRP A 214 -13.38 7.28 -9.14
C TRP A 214 -13.56 8.07 -7.84
N GLY A 215 -12.73 9.09 -7.59
CA GLY A 215 -12.77 9.89 -6.36
C GLY A 215 -13.92 10.90 -6.26
N ARG A 216 -14.57 11.31 -7.37
CA ARG A 216 -15.68 12.30 -7.35
C ARG A 216 -16.82 11.98 -6.38
N PRO A 217 -17.37 10.75 -6.33
CA PRO A 217 -18.40 10.39 -5.36
C PRO A 217 -17.92 10.36 -3.89
N HIS A 218 -16.61 10.40 -3.65
CA HIS A 218 -15.99 10.19 -2.33
C HIS A 218 -15.22 11.41 -1.79
N GLY A 219 -15.22 12.53 -2.51
CA GLY A 219 -14.52 13.76 -2.11
C GLY A 219 -15.19 14.47 -0.92
N PRO A 220 -14.47 15.36 -0.21
CA PRO A 220 -14.92 16.03 1.03
C PRO A 220 -16.05 17.08 0.85
N GLY A 221 -16.89 16.94 -0.18
CA GLY A 221 -17.96 17.87 -0.55
C GLY A 221 -19.38 17.29 -0.51
N GLN A 222 -19.60 16.17 0.19
CA GLN A 222 -20.95 15.65 0.50
C GLN A 222 -21.13 15.41 2.00
#